data_AF-A0A074M8Y3-F1
#
_entry.id   AF-A0A074M8Y3-F1
#
_cell.length_a   1.000
_cell.length_b   1.000
_cell.length_c   1.000
_cell.angle_alpha   90.00
_cell.angle_beta   90.00
_cell.angle_gamma   90.00
#
_symmetry.space_group_name_H-M   'P 1'
#
loop_
_entity.id
_entity.type
_entity.pdbx_description
1 polymer ?
#
loop_
_entity_poly.entity_id
_entity_poly.type
_entity_poly.pdbx_seq_one_letter_code
_entity_poly.pdbx_strand_id
1 'polypeptide(L)'
;MTLSLIAALTAPFALQAATPAPAPAKPDTFADLSIEEATAPRCGVAFAIVQGWQDAGDNRGGAWPSMQEAGAREFFLGAMVRLIDSYSLERSDVVQLVQAERARHQATDFASVEAMMPGCLILLGGVSPQGG
;
A
#
# COMPACT_ATOMS: atom_id res chain seq x y z
N MET A 1 -19.32 -35.55 -60.91
CA MET A 1 -20.15 -34.44 -60.37
C MET A 1 -20.79 -34.94 -59.09
N THR A 2 -20.27 -34.55 -57.92
CA THR A 2 -21.01 -34.56 -56.65
C THR A 2 -20.32 -33.57 -55.73
N LEU A 3 -20.97 -32.42 -55.55
CA LEU A 3 -20.51 -31.27 -54.79
C LEU A 3 -20.95 -31.50 -53.32
N SER A 4 -20.00 -31.71 -52.40
CA SER A 4 -20.31 -31.75 -50.97
C SER A 4 -20.45 -30.32 -50.45
N LEU A 5 -21.69 -29.91 -50.13
CA LEU A 5 -21.99 -28.69 -49.39
C LEU A 5 -21.48 -28.82 -47.95
N ILE A 6 -20.52 -27.98 -47.57
CA ILE A 6 -20.14 -27.75 -46.17
C ILE A 6 -21.08 -26.68 -45.63
N ALA A 7 -21.98 -27.06 -44.73
CA ALA A 7 -22.85 -26.14 -44.01
C ALA A 7 -22.03 -25.41 -42.93
N ALA A 8 -21.75 -24.12 -43.15
CA ALA A 8 -21.14 -23.26 -42.15
C ALA A 8 -22.19 -22.89 -41.09
N LEU A 9 -22.06 -23.43 -39.88
CA LEU A 9 -22.78 -22.93 -38.71
C LEU A 9 -22.13 -21.62 -38.23
N THR A 10 -22.73 -20.50 -38.58
CA THR A 10 -22.41 -19.19 -37.98
C THR A 10 -23.16 -19.07 -36.65
N ALA A 11 -22.50 -19.41 -35.54
CA ALA A 11 -23.02 -19.14 -34.20
C ALA A 11 -22.91 -17.63 -33.90
N PRO A 12 -23.99 -16.95 -33.50
CA PRO A 12 -23.91 -15.55 -33.09
C PRO A 12 -23.19 -15.48 -31.74
N PHE A 13 -21.96 -14.96 -31.75
CA PHE A 13 -21.25 -14.58 -30.54
C PHE A 13 -21.96 -13.36 -29.95
N ALA A 14 -22.84 -13.58 -28.97
CA ALA A 14 -23.44 -12.50 -28.21
C ALA A 14 -22.33 -11.81 -27.40
N LEU A 15 -21.89 -10.63 -27.85
CA LEU A 15 -21.07 -9.72 -27.06
C LEU A 15 -21.91 -9.28 -25.85
N GLN A 16 -21.73 -9.97 -24.72
CA GLN A 16 -22.25 -9.49 -23.45
C GLN A 16 -21.46 -8.22 -23.11
N ALA A 17 -22.08 -7.05 -23.29
CA ALA A 17 -21.50 -5.78 -22.86
C ALA A 17 -21.33 -5.85 -21.34
N ALA A 18 -20.09 -6.09 -20.89
CA ALA A 18 -19.75 -5.98 -19.48
C ALA A 18 -19.88 -4.51 -19.09
N THR A 19 -20.86 -4.20 -18.25
CA THR A 19 -20.95 -2.88 -17.62
C THR A 19 -19.68 -2.70 -16.77
N PRO A 20 -18.90 -1.63 -16.95
CA PRO A 20 -17.73 -1.38 -16.11
C PRO A 20 -18.16 -1.38 -14.65
N ALA A 21 -17.51 -2.19 -13.82
CA ALA A 21 -17.71 -2.11 -12.38
C ALA A 21 -17.31 -0.70 -11.92
N PRO A 22 -18.08 -0.07 -11.01
CA PRO A 22 -17.71 1.24 -10.46
C PRO A 22 -16.33 1.13 -9.81
N ALA A 23 -15.48 2.13 -10.08
CA ALA A 23 -14.17 2.23 -9.45
C ALA A 23 -14.34 2.30 -7.92
N PRO A 24 -13.40 1.70 -7.14
CA PRO A 24 -13.44 1.81 -5.69
C PRO A 24 -13.39 3.28 -5.27
N ALA A 25 -14.14 3.62 -4.22
CA ALA A 25 -14.07 4.95 -3.63
C ALA A 25 -12.67 5.22 -3.08
N LYS A 26 -12.18 6.46 -3.19
CA LYS A 26 -10.89 6.85 -2.64
C LYS A 26 -10.96 6.84 -1.10
N PRO A 27 -10.00 6.20 -0.41
CA PRO A 27 -9.91 6.26 1.06
C PRO A 27 -9.50 7.67 1.52
N ASP A 28 -10.12 8.16 2.59
CA ASP A 28 -9.72 9.41 3.25
C ASP A 28 -8.64 9.15 4.33
N THR A 29 -8.64 7.95 4.90
CA THR A 29 -7.72 7.50 5.93
C THR A 29 -7.32 6.04 5.70
N PHE A 30 -6.21 5.59 6.30
CA PHE A 30 -5.90 4.16 6.31
C PHE A 30 -6.91 3.31 7.10
N ALA A 31 -7.87 3.90 7.82
CA ALA A 31 -8.94 3.15 8.48
C ALA A 31 -10.04 2.71 7.50
N ASP A 32 -10.12 3.35 6.33
CA ASP A 32 -11.08 3.01 5.27
C ASP A 32 -10.61 1.83 4.41
N LEU A 33 -9.35 1.41 4.58
CA LEU A 33 -8.73 0.27 3.92
C LEU A 33 -8.98 -1.04 4.68
N SER A 34 -8.89 -2.17 3.97
CA SER A 34 -8.81 -3.46 4.66
C SER A 34 -7.53 -3.54 5.52
N ILE A 35 -7.52 -4.45 6.50
CA ILE A 35 -6.34 -4.63 7.36
C ILE A 35 -5.10 -5.00 6.54
N GLU A 36 -5.26 -5.85 5.51
CA GLU A 36 -4.18 -6.26 4.61
C GLU A 36 -3.60 -5.06 3.85
N GLU A 37 -4.46 -4.25 3.23
CA GLU A 37 -4.04 -3.07 2.47
C GLU A 37 -3.44 -1.99 3.35
N ALA A 38 -3.94 -1.82 4.58
CA ALA A 38 -3.47 -0.79 5.50
C ALA A 38 -2.11 -1.12 6.12
N THR A 39 -1.77 -2.40 6.30
CA THR A 39 -0.64 -2.80 7.17
C THR A 39 0.70 -2.23 6.71
N ALA A 40 1.07 -2.43 5.45
CA ALA A 40 2.33 -1.93 4.91
C ALA A 40 2.40 -0.39 4.88
N PRO A 41 1.38 0.34 4.38
CA PRO A 41 1.29 1.79 4.48
C PRO A 41 1.50 2.35 5.90
N ARG A 42 0.84 1.76 6.89
CA ARG A 42 0.95 2.19 8.29
C ARG A 42 2.37 1.96 8.84
N CYS A 43 2.98 0.82 8.55
CA CYS A 43 4.37 0.57 8.91
C CYS A 43 5.35 1.53 8.22
N GLY A 44 5.12 1.87 6.96
CA GLY A 44 5.92 2.88 6.25
C GLY A 44 5.85 4.26 6.89
N VAL A 45 4.67 4.70 7.36
CA VAL A 45 4.52 5.95 8.12
C VAL A 45 5.21 5.86 9.48
N ALA A 46 5.09 4.74 10.19
CA ALA A 46 5.80 4.53 11.45
C ALA A 46 7.33 4.64 11.28
N PHE A 47 7.89 4.06 10.21
CA PHE A 47 9.32 4.19 9.92
C PHE A 47 9.73 5.63 9.61
N ALA A 48 8.91 6.37 8.85
CA ALA A 48 9.19 7.77 8.57
C ALA A 48 9.19 8.63 9.85
N ILE A 49 8.29 8.32 10.81
CA ILE A 49 8.27 8.97 12.12
C ILE A 49 9.55 8.65 12.90
N VAL A 50 9.94 7.37 12.96
CA VAL A 50 11.17 6.94 13.64
C VAL A 50 12.42 7.55 12.99
N GLN A 51 12.50 7.57 11.66
CA GLN A 51 13.59 8.22 10.96
C GLN A 51 13.66 9.71 11.31
N GLY A 52 12.51 10.39 11.38
CA GLY A 52 12.44 11.79 11.84
C GLY A 52 13.00 11.99 13.26
N TRP A 53 12.80 11.03 14.17
CA TRP A 53 13.44 11.04 15.49
C TRP A 53 14.96 10.81 15.40
N GLN A 54 15.41 9.86 14.57
CA GLN A 54 16.83 9.58 14.35
C GLN A 54 17.57 10.79 13.78
N ASP A 55 16.99 11.44 12.76
CA ASP A 55 17.52 12.64 12.12
C ASP A 55 17.61 13.82 13.11
N ALA A 56 16.69 13.88 14.08
CA ALA A 56 16.67 14.91 15.12
C ALA A 56 17.56 14.59 16.33
N GLY A 57 18.16 13.39 16.41
CA GLY A 57 18.90 12.93 17.59
C GLY A 57 18.02 12.70 18.82
N ASP A 58 16.72 12.44 18.63
CA ASP A 58 15.78 12.11 19.71
C ASP A 58 16.01 10.67 20.21
N ASN A 59 16.07 10.49 21.52
CA ASN A 59 16.30 9.19 22.17
C ASN A 59 15.32 8.10 21.72
N ARG A 60 14.08 8.46 21.37
CA ARG A 60 13.07 7.52 20.85
C ARG A 60 13.52 6.85 19.55
N GLY A 61 14.27 7.57 18.71
CA GLY A 61 14.83 7.03 17.47
C GLY A 61 15.96 6.03 17.70
N GLY A 62 16.73 6.22 18.78
CA GLY A 62 17.87 5.37 19.14
C GLY A 62 17.50 3.98 19.66
N ALA A 63 16.23 3.74 19.98
CA ALA A 63 15.73 2.42 20.37
C ALA A 63 15.54 1.46 19.17
N TRP A 64 15.65 1.98 17.93
CA TRP A 64 15.37 1.26 16.70
C TRP A 64 16.61 1.20 15.80
N PRO A 65 16.73 0.19 14.90
CA PRO A 65 17.78 0.19 13.89
C PRO A 65 17.67 1.42 12.98
N SER A 66 18.74 1.76 12.27
CA SER A 66 18.70 2.85 11.29
C SER A 66 17.62 2.59 10.23
N MET A 67 16.62 3.46 10.15
CA MET A 67 15.53 3.33 9.18
C MET A 67 16.04 3.53 7.75
N GLN A 68 17.05 4.38 7.59
CA GLN A 68 17.69 4.63 6.30
C GLN A 68 18.43 3.38 5.80
N GLU A 69 19.25 2.76 6.65
CA GLU A 69 20.02 1.57 6.28
C GLU A 69 19.13 0.32 6.11
N ALA A 70 18.00 0.27 6.82
CA ALA A 70 17.05 -0.82 6.76
C ALA A 70 16.13 -0.79 5.51
N GLY A 71 16.24 0.21 4.63
CA GLY A 71 15.43 0.31 3.40
C GLY A 71 13.98 0.72 3.62
N ALA A 72 13.69 1.43 4.72
CA ALA A 72 12.33 1.83 5.07
C ALA A 72 11.69 2.78 4.05
N ARG A 73 12.49 3.58 3.35
CA ARG A 73 12.02 4.50 2.31
C ARG A 73 11.48 3.75 1.12
N GLU A 74 12.21 2.76 0.63
CA GLU A 74 11.82 1.92 -0.51
C GLU A 74 10.57 1.11 -0.17
N PHE A 75 10.51 0.60 1.07
CA PHE A 75 9.32 -0.06 1.60
C PHE A 75 8.08 0.86 1.56
N PHE A 76 8.18 2.08 2.06
CA PHE A 76 7.09 3.06 2.04
C PHE A 76 6.65 3.38 0.61
N LEU A 77 7.60 3.63 -0.30
CA LEU A 77 7.29 3.90 -1.71
C LEU A 77 6.54 2.74 -2.35
N GLY A 78 7.00 1.50 -2.15
CA GLY A 78 6.33 0.31 -2.66
C GLY A 78 4.91 0.15 -2.12
N ALA A 79 4.69 0.43 -0.83
CA ALA A 79 3.37 0.40 -0.22
C ALA A 79 2.42 1.47 -0.79
N MET A 80 2.90 2.70 -0.99
CA MET A 80 2.09 3.79 -1.57
C MET A 80 1.75 3.55 -3.04
N VAL A 81 2.68 3.03 -3.85
CA VAL A 81 2.43 2.71 -5.26
C VAL A 81 1.26 1.72 -5.40
N ARG A 82 1.22 0.68 -4.54
CA ARG A 82 0.09 -0.26 -4.54
C ARG A 82 -1.26 0.42 -4.27
N LEU A 83 -1.30 1.38 -3.34
CA LEU A 83 -2.53 2.13 -3.08
C LEU A 83 -2.90 3.06 -4.25
N ILE A 84 -1.92 3.71 -4.85
CA ILE A 84 -2.12 4.55 -6.04
C ILE A 84 -2.76 3.73 -7.16
N ASP A 85 -2.22 2.54 -7.45
CA ASP A 85 -2.72 1.67 -8.51
C ASP A 85 -4.13 1.14 -8.18
N SER A 86 -4.38 0.72 -6.94
CA SER A 86 -5.68 0.15 -6.53
C SER A 86 -6.82 1.17 -6.51
N TYR A 87 -6.55 2.41 -6.11
CA TYR A 87 -7.59 3.42 -5.86
C TYR A 87 -7.50 4.65 -6.79
N SER A 88 -6.60 4.63 -7.77
CA SER A 88 -6.32 5.78 -8.66
C SER A 88 -6.04 7.05 -7.87
N LEU A 89 -5.17 6.94 -6.86
CA LEU A 89 -4.84 8.05 -5.97
C LEU A 89 -3.95 9.08 -6.67
N GLU A 90 -4.21 10.34 -6.39
CA GLU A 90 -3.33 11.43 -6.76
C GLU A 90 -2.37 11.76 -5.61
N ARG A 91 -1.35 12.59 -5.91
CA ARG A 91 -0.37 13.01 -4.91
C ARG A 91 -1.01 13.66 -3.67
N SER A 92 -2.07 14.44 -3.85
CA SER A 92 -2.82 15.06 -2.76
C SER A 92 -3.44 14.03 -1.83
N ASP A 93 -4.00 12.96 -2.39
CA ASP A 93 -4.67 11.89 -1.66
C ASP A 93 -3.65 11.12 -0.81
N VAL A 94 -2.47 10.82 -1.37
CA VAL A 94 -1.37 10.18 -0.62
C VAL A 94 -0.90 11.07 0.52
N VAL A 95 -0.74 12.38 0.29
CA VAL A 95 -0.37 13.32 1.35
C VAL A 95 -1.43 13.36 2.45
N GLN A 96 -2.71 13.40 2.10
CA GLN A 96 -3.82 13.37 3.05
C GLN A 96 -3.77 12.11 3.93
N LEU A 97 -3.63 10.93 3.31
CA LEU A 97 -3.55 9.65 4.02
C LEU A 97 -2.39 9.62 5.03
N VAL A 98 -1.20 10.04 4.60
CA VAL A 98 0.01 10.06 5.45
C VAL A 98 -0.14 11.06 6.60
N GLN A 99 -0.71 12.24 6.34
CA GLN A 99 -0.90 13.25 7.39
C GLN A 99 -1.97 12.84 8.39
N ALA A 100 -3.07 12.24 7.95
CA ALA A 100 -4.10 11.68 8.82
C ALA A 100 -3.51 10.59 9.72
N GLU A 101 -2.69 9.70 9.16
CA GLU A 101 -2.01 8.65 9.89
C GLU A 101 -1.04 9.20 10.94
N ARG A 102 -0.21 10.17 10.54
CA ARG A 102 0.71 10.85 11.46
C ARG A 102 -0.04 11.55 12.59
N ALA A 103 -1.13 12.25 12.29
CA ALA A 103 -1.96 12.92 13.28
C ALA A 103 -2.56 11.92 14.28
N ARG A 104 -2.98 10.74 13.81
CA ARG A 104 -3.46 9.65 14.67
C ARG A 104 -2.37 9.19 15.65
N HIS A 105 -1.13 9.01 15.19
CA HIS A 105 -0.02 8.67 16.07
C HIS A 105 0.31 9.79 17.07
N GLN A 106 0.28 11.04 16.61
CA GLN A 106 0.51 12.21 17.46
C GLN A 106 -0.54 12.34 18.58
N ALA A 107 -1.79 11.95 18.32
CA ALA A 107 -2.86 11.96 19.33
C ALA A 107 -2.58 11.01 20.52
N THR A 108 -1.68 10.03 20.36
CA THR A 108 -1.27 9.11 21.43
C THR A 108 0.17 9.36 21.90
N ASP A 109 0.70 10.57 21.69
CA ASP A 109 2.12 10.90 21.90
C ASP A 109 3.07 9.86 21.29
N PHE A 110 2.70 9.35 20.12
CA PHE A 110 3.44 8.33 19.38
C PHE A 110 3.65 6.98 20.10
N ALA A 111 3.02 6.72 21.25
CA ALA A 111 3.06 5.41 21.91
C ALA A 111 2.60 4.26 21.00
N SER A 112 1.67 4.55 20.08
CA SER A 112 1.22 3.61 19.05
C SER A 112 2.30 3.24 18.02
N VAL A 113 3.28 4.12 17.76
CA VAL A 113 4.44 3.82 16.91
C VAL A 113 5.32 2.79 17.61
N GLU A 114 5.66 3.02 18.88
CA GLU A 114 6.50 2.09 19.66
C GLU A 114 5.87 0.68 19.74
N ALA A 115 4.55 0.62 19.95
CA ALA A 115 3.82 -0.65 20.04
C ALA A 115 3.83 -1.46 18.74
N MET A 116 3.80 -0.80 17.57
CA MET A 116 3.74 -1.50 16.27
C MET A 116 5.10 -1.79 15.66
N MET A 117 6.14 -1.04 16.03
CA MET A 117 7.48 -1.13 15.43
C MET A 117 8.07 -2.55 15.42
N PRO A 118 7.98 -3.38 16.48
CA PRO A 118 8.48 -4.75 16.42
C PRO A 118 7.85 -5.59 15.30
N GLY A 119 6.54 -5.45 15.08
CA GLY A 119 5.83 -6.13 13.99
C GLY A 119 6.20 -5.54 12.63
N CYS A 120 6.34 -4.21 12.54
CA CYS A 120 6.74 -3.55 11.30
C CYS A 120 8.15 -3.96 10.86
N LEU A 121 9.10 -4.10 11.79
CA LEU A 121 10.46 -4.56 11.45
C LEU A 121 10.48 -5.98 10.89
N ILE A 122 9.62 -6.87 11.38
CA ILE A 122 9.44 -8.21 10.79
C ILE A 122 8.97 -8.08 9.35
N LEU A 123 8.03 -7.18 9.06
CA LEU A 123 7.52 -6.96 7.70
C LEU A 123 8.58 -6.33 6.78
N LEU A 124 9.39 -5.41 7.29
CA LEU A 124 10.49 -4.78 6.56
C LEU A 124 11.58 -5.80 6.16
N GLY A 125 11.91 -6.73 7.07
CA GLY A 125 12.86 -7.82 6.81
C GLY A 125 12.24 -9.11 6.24
N GLY A 126 10.91 -9.15 6.08
CA GLY A 126 10.12 -10.38 5.92
C GLY A 126 9.53 -10.63 4.54
N VAL A 127 9.90 -9.84 3.52
CA VAL A 127 9.68 -10.18 2.11
C VAL A 127 10.89 -9.76 1.29
N SER A 128 11.88 -10.64 1.21
CA SER A 128 12.73 -10.79 0.03
C SER A 128 13.38 -12.18 -0.02
N PRO A 129 12.78 -13.13 -0.75
CA PRO A 129 13.54 -14.16 -1.44
C PRO A 129 13.40 -13.94 -2.97
N GLN A 130 14.39 -13.25 -3.55
CA GLN A 130 14.80 -13.29 -4.97
C GLN A 130 13.75 -13.08 -6.10
N GLY A 131 13.94 -11.98 -6.84
CA GLY A 131 14.24 -12.06 -8.29
C GLY A 131 13.09 -11.90 -9.30
N GLY A 132 13.21 -10.87 -10.14
CA GLY A 132 12.45 -10.60 -11.35
C GLY A 132 12.79 -9.22 -11.91
#